data_AF-A0A4Y8BK17-F1
#
_entry.id   AF-A0A4Y8BK17-F1
#
_cell.length_a   1.000
_cell.length_b   1.000
_cell.length_c   1.000
_cell.angle_alpha   90.00
_cell.angle_beta   90.00
_cell.angle_gamma   90.00
#
_symmetry.space_group_name_H-M   'P 1'
#
loop_
_entity.id
_entity.type
_entity.pdbx_description
1 polymer ?
#
loop_
_entity_poly.entity_id
_entity_poly.type
_entity_poly.pdbx_seq_one_letter_code
_entity_poly.pdbx_strand_id
1 'polypeptide(L)'
;MKKSEKNNDSVVNSEFIEVPLSLYCSLAGITEKTAYNRMKKGELRVCKKEHKNFVLVNEKQLFILNKAEQIDKLVERRSIKKSKELDRKKIKKVIIKVKSAMEELEETIKLLG
;
A
#
# COMPACT_ATOMS: atom_id res chain seq x y z
N MET A 1 -32.99 30.44 -30.04
CA MET A 1 -32.51 29.59 -28.93
C MET A 1 -31.60 28.50 -29.48
N LYS A 2 -30.32 28.51 -29.15
CA LYS A 2 -29.55 27.33 -28.71
C LYS A 2 -28.16 27.82 -28.31
N LYS A 3 -27.88 27.61 -27.02
CA LYS A 3 -26.69 28.04 -26.28
C LYS A 3 -25.46 27.38 -26.93
N SER A 4 -24.49 28.19 -27.36
CA SER A 4 -23.12 27.72 -27.55
C SER A 4 -22.51 27.58 -26.16
N GLU A 5 -22.56 26.36 -25.64
CA GLU A 5 -21.93 25.99 -24.39
C GLU A 5 -20.42 26.17 -24.49
N LYS A 6 -19.90 27.01 -23.59
CA LYS A 6 -18.52 26.92 -23.12
C LYS A 6 -18.29 25.50 -22.63
N ASN A 7 -17.35 24.77 -23.23
CA ASN A 7 -16.63 23.74 -22.50
C ASN A 7 -15.15 24.09 -22.58
N ASN A 8 -14.70 24.71 -21.49
CA ASN A 8 -13.33 24.66 -21.02
C ASN A 8 -12.95 23.19 -20.86
N ASP A 9 -11.99 22.71 -21.63
CA ASP A 9 -11.07 21.70 -21.13
C ASP A 9 -9.67 22.17 -21.50
N SER A 10 -9.09 22.94 -20.58
CA SER A 10 -7.67 23.20 -20.53
C SER A 10 -6.96 21.85 -20.61
N VAL A 11 -6.39 21.54 -21.79
CA VAL A 11 -5.45 20.45 -21.97
C VAL A 11 -4.30 20.73 -21.03
N VAL A 12 -4.34 20.15 -19.83
CA VAL A 12 -3.23 20.15 -18.91
C VAL A 12 -2.17 19.26 -19.56
N ASN A 13 -1.34 19.87 -20.41
CA ASN A 13 -0.05 19.33 -20.83
C ASN A 13 0.72 19.02 -19.55
N SER A 14 0.52 17.81 -19.05
CA SER A 14 1.22 17.30 -17.91
C SER A 14 2.58 16.88 -18.43
N GLU A 15 3.53 17.80 -18.41
CA GLU A 15 4.90 17.49 -18.78
C GLU A 15 5.40 16.37 -17.84
N PHE A 16 5.75 15.24 -18.45
CA PHE A 16 6.36 14.12 -17.76
C PHE A 16 7.86 14.38 -17.73
N ILE A 17 8.43 14.33 -16.53
CA ILE A 17 9.87 14.46 -16.31
C ILE A 17 10.50 13.09 -16.08
N GLU A 18 11.69 12.91 -16.65
CA GLU A 18 12.52 11.72 -16.42
C GLU A 18 13.32 11.93 -15.13
N VAL A 19 13.06 11.10 -14.12
CA VAL A 19 13.78 11.14 -12.84
C VAL A 19 14.59 9.85 -12.68
N PRO A 20 15.89 9.89 -12.36
CA PRO A 20 16.65 8.68 -12.07
C PRO A 20 15.93 7.81 -11.02
N LEU A 21 15.83 6.50 -11.25
CA LEU A 21 15.11 5.58 -10.38
C LEU A 21 15.59 5.65 -8.94
N SER A 22 16.90 5.76 -8.74
CA SER A 22 17.52 5.92 -7.43
C SER A 22 17.04 7.18 -6.70
N LEU A 23 17.00 8.32 -7.39
CA LEU A 23 16.53 9.60 -6.84
C LEU A 23 15.03 9.55 -6.53
N TYR A 24 14.23 8.97 -7.43
CA TYR A 24 12.81 8.76 -7.19
C TYR A 24 12.57 7.90 -5.94
N CYS A 25 13.30 6.79 -5.81
CA CYS A 25 13.19 5.89 -4.66
C CYS A 25 13.56 6.60 -3.34
N SER A 26 14.63 7.41 -3.37
CA SER A 26 15.06 8.22 -2.23
C SER A 26 13.99 9.23 -1.82
N LEU A 27 13.45 10.00 -2.77
CA LEU A 27 12.40 10.99 -2.51
C LEU A 27 11.11 10.33 -2.01
N ALA A 28 10.74 9.19 -2.58
CA ALA A 28 9.52 8.47 -2.23
C ALA A 28 9.65 7.62 -0.96
N GLY A 29 10.82 7.53 -0.33
CA GLY A 29 11.05 6.65 0.83
C GLY A 29 10.76 5.17 0.55
N ILE A 30 11.04 4.69 -0.67
CA ILE A 30 10.81 3.29 -1.06
C ILE A 30 12.09 2.65 -1.60
N THR A 31 12.16 1.32 -1.53
CA THR A 31 13.24 0.56 -2.19
C THR A 31 12.98 0.43 -3.69
N GLU A 32 14.05 0.20 -4.48
CA GLU A 32 13.91 -0.10 -5.91
C GLU A 32 13.04 -1.34 -6.16
N LYS A 33 13.14 -2.36 -5.29
CA LYS A 33 12.26 -3.54 -5.35
C LYS A 33 10.78 -3.15 -5.25
N THR A 34 10.44 -2.21 -4.36
CA THR A 34 9.08 -1.68 -4.26
C THR A 34 8.70 -0.90 -5.52
N ALA A 35 9.60 -0.09 -6.08
CA ALA A 35 9.35 0.64 -7.32
C ALA A 35 9.07 -0.31 -8.50
N TYR A 36 9.86 -1.37 -8.68
CA TYR A 36 9.62 -2.40 -9.71
C TYR A 36 8.32 -3.18 -9.48
N ASN A 37 7.95 -3.44 -8.24
CA ASN A 37 6.65 -4.05 -7.94
C ASN A 37 5.48 -3.14 -8.32
N ARG A 38 5.61 -1.82 -8.10
CA ARG A 38 4.62 -0.83 -8.56
C ARG A 38 4.58 -0.73 -10.09
N MET A 39 5.73 -0.82 -10.75
CA MET A 39 5.82 -0.89 -12.21
C MET A 39 5.05 -2.09 -12.76
N LYS A 40 5.23 -3.30 -12.19
CA LYS A 40 4.49 -4.50 -12.60
C LYS A 40 2.98 -4.37 -12.43
N LYS A 41 2.52 -3.51 -11.53
CA LYS A 41 1.10 -3.21 -11.30
C LYS A 41 0.57 -2.08 -12.19
N GLY A 42 1.41 -1.48 -13.03
CA GLY A 42 1.05 -0.33 -13.85
C GLY A 42 0.94 1.00 -13.10
N GLU A 43 1.35 1.04 -11.82
CA GLU A 43 1.31 2.24 -10.96
C GLU A 43 2.50 3.18 -11.21
N LEU A 44 3.55 2.68 -11.87
CA LEU A 44 4.79 3.41 -12.13
C LEU A 44 5.30 3.08 -13.54
N ARG A 45 5.84 4.07 -14.25
CA ARG A 45 6.50 3.87 -15.55
C ARG A 45 8.00 3.99 -15.38
N VAL A 46 8.72 2.89 -15.55
CA VAL A 46 10.20 2.88 -15.58
C VAL A 46 10.66 2.74 -17.02
N CYS A 47 11.54 3.63 -17.45
CA CYS A 47 12.20 3.63 -18.75
C CYS A 47 13.69 3.35 -18.57
N LYS A 48 14.32 2.72 -19.57
CA LYS A 48 15.77 2.45 -19.56
C LYS A 48 16.43 3.26 -20.66
N LYS A 49 17.46 4.04 -20.30
CA LYS A 49 18.22 4.89 -21.21
C LYS A 49 19.70 4.79 -20.84
N GLU A 50 20.56 4.46 -21.80
CA GLU A 50 22.02 4.36 -21.59
C GLU A 50 22.41 3.53 -20.36
N HIS A 51 21.79 2.34 -20.22
CA HIS A 51 21.97 1.43 -19.08
C HIS A 51 21.51 1.96 -17.71
N LYS A 52 20.92 3.15 -17.64
CA LYS A 52 20.33 3.72 -16.42
C LYS A 52 18.80 3.60 -16.46
N ASN A 53 18.19 3.45 -15.28
CA ASN A 53 16.74 3.37 -15.11
C ASN A 53 16.19 4.73 -14.67
N PHE A 54 15.12 5.17 -15.31
CA PHE A 54 14.43 6.43 -15.04
C PHE A 54 12.95 6.15 -14.79
N VAL A 55 12.32 6.97 -13.96
CA VAL A 55 10.89 6.96 -13.70
C VAL A 55 10.29 8.17 -14.40
N LEU A 56 9.25 7.93 -15.20
CA LEU A 56 8.44 9.01 -15.77
C LEU A 56 7.42 9.44 -14.73
N VAL A 57 7.57 10.67 -14.25
CA VAL A 57 6.71 11.26 -13.22
C VAL A 57 6.06 12.52 -13.80
N ASN A 58 4.77 12.72 -13.53
CA ASN A 58 4.14 14.00 -13.81
C ASN A 58 4.78 15.07 -12.90
N GLU A 59 5.20 16.20 -13.43
CA GLU A 59 5.86 17.27 -12.67
C GLU A 59 5.11 17.63 -11.37
N LYS A 60 3.76 17.66 -11.41
CA LYS A 60 2.91 17.95 -10.25
C LYS A 60 2.99 16.89 -9.14
N GLN A 61 3.33 15.64 -9.48
CA GLN A 61 3.48 14.54 -8.53
C GLN A 61 4.84 14.56 -7.84
N LEU A 62 5.86 15.18 -8.43
CA LEU A 62 7.19 15.30 -7.81
C LEU A 62 7.11 16.07 -6.48
N PHE A 63 6.28 17.12 -6.43
CA PHE A 63 6.00 17.91 -5.22
C PHE A 63 5.32 17.11 -4.10
N ILE A 64 4.65 16.00 -4.44
CA ILE A 64 3.97 15.13 -3.46
C ILE A 64 4.95 14.13 -2.85
N LEU A 65 6.01 13.75 -3.58
CA LEU A 65 7.04 12.81 -3.09
C LEU A 65 7.85 13.41 -1.94
N ASN A 66 8.03 14.73 -1.92
CA ASN A 66 8.76 15.42 -0.84
C ASN A 66 7.99 15.48 0.50
N LYS A 67 6.74 14.97 0.56
CA LYS A 67 6.00 14.82 1.82
C LYS A 67 6.29 13.46 2.44
N ALA A 68 7.52 13.29 2.93
CA ALA A 68 7.95 12.16 3.75
C ALA A 68 6.95 11.84 4.89
N GLU A 69 6.26 12.86 5.43
CA GLU A 69 5.29 12.69 6.52
C GLU A 69 4.00 11.91 6.18
N GLN A 70 3.62 11.75 4.91
CA GLN A 70 2.39 11.01 4.57
C GLN A 70 2.61 9.51 4.41
N ILE A 71 3.84 9.10 4.06
CA ILE A 71 4.16 7.69 3.82
C ILE A 71 4.30 6.94 5.15
N ASP A 72 4.92 7.56 6.17
CA ASP A 72 5.04 6.96 7.49
C ASP A 72 3.68 6.65 8.12
N LYS A 73 2.71 7.57 8.00
CA LYS A 73 1.33 7.34 8.46
C LYS A 73 0.62 6.20 7.72
N LEU A 74 0.94 5.95 6.45
CA LEU A 74 0.35 4.85 5.67
C LEU A 74 1.01 3.50 5.96
N VAL A 75 2.32 3.49 6.19
CA VAL A 75 3.09 2.28 6.54
C VAL A 75 2.73 1.83 7.96
N GLU A 76 2.67 2.74 8.94
CA GLU A 76 2.18 2.44 10.30
C GLU A 76 0.76 1.89 10.29
N ARG A 77 -0.15 2.51 9.52
CA ARG A 77 -1.54 2.01 9.43
C ARG A 77 -1.62 0.59 8.87
N ARG A 78 -0.74 0.21 7.93
CA ARG A 78 -0.71 -1.14 7.37
C ARG A 78 -0.06 -2.16 8.32
N SER A 79 1.01 -1.80 9.03
CA SER A 79 1.65 -2.69 10.01
C SER A 79 0.74 -2.94 11.21
N ILE A 80 0.09 -1.90 11.74
CA ILE A 80 -0.89 -2.00 12.84
C ILE A 80 -2.08 -2.89 12.44
N LYS A 81 -2.60 -2.73 11.21
CA LYS A 81 -3.70 -3.58 10.70
C LYS A 81 -3.29 -5.06 10.63
N LYS A 82 -2.09 -5.36 10.12
CA LYS A 82 -1.58 -6.74 10.06
C LYS A 82 -1.37 -7.34 11.45
N SER A 83 -0.82 -6.58 12.40
CA SER A 83 -0.63 -7.05 13.78
C SER A 83 -1.97 -7.42 14.41
N LYS A 84 -2.95 -6.51 14.35
CA LYS A 84 -4.29 -6.75 14.91
C LYS A 84 -4.98 -7.95 14.27
N GLU A 85 -4.77 -8.20 12.98
CA GLU A 85 -5.31 -9.38 12.31
C GLU A 85 -4.67 -10.69 12.80
N LEU A 86 -3.35 -10.70 12.97
CA LEU A 86 -2.63 -11.85 13.53
C LEU A 86 -3.03 -12.13 14.98
N ASP A 87 -3.18 -11.09 15.78
CA ASP A 87 -3.61 -11.20 17.18
C ASP A 87 -5.03 -11.75 17.26
N ARG A 88 -5.95 -11.27 16.41
CA ARG A 88 -7.31 -11.85 16.28
C ARG A 88 -7.29 -13.33 15.90
N LYS A 89 -6.42 -13.75 14.97
CA LYS A 89 -6.28 -15.16 14.59
C LYS A 89 -5.74 -16.02 15.74
N LYS A 90 -4.77 -15.51 16.50
CA LYS A 90 -4.24 -16.19 17.69
C LYS A 90 -5.32 -16.35 18.77
N ILE A 91 -6.03 -15.27 19.10
CA ILE A 91 -7.11 -15.27 20.09
C ILE A 91 -8.20 -16.27 19.69
N LYS A 92 -8.62 -16.29 18.41
CA LYS A 92 -9.62 -17.24 17.92
C LYS A 92 -9.19 -18.70 18.12
N LYS A 93 -7.91 -19.03 17.86
CA LYS A 93 -7.38 -20.38 18.11
C LYS A 93 -7.38 -20.73 19.60
N VAL A 94 -7.03 -19.80 20.46
CA VAL A 94 -7.05 -20.01 21.92
C VAL A 94 -8.47 -20.25 22.40
N ILE A 95 -9.45 -19.45 21.97
CA ILE A 95 -10.86 -19.63 22.34
C ILE A 95 -11.38 -21.02 21.94
N ILE A 96 -11.05 -21.49 20.73
CA ILE A 96 -11.46 -22.82 20.28
C ILE A 96 -10.87 -23.91 21.19
N LYS A 97 -9.58 -23.81 21.53
CA LYS A 97 -8.95 -24.77 22.44
C LYS A 97 -9.56 -24.78 23.84
N VAL A 98 -9.86 -23.59 24.38
CA VAL A 98 -10.50 -23.48 25.70
C VAL A 98 -11.89 -24.10 25.67
N LYS A 99 -12.68 -23.88 24.61
CA LYS A 99 -14.00 -24.51 24.47
C LYS A 99 -13.92 -26.04 24.42
N SER A 100 -13.00 -26.58 23.62
CA SER A 100 -12.77 -28.03 23.55
C SER A 100 -12.41 -28.61 24.92
N ALA A 101 -11.52 -27.93 25.66
CA ALA A 101 -11.14 -28.37 27.00
C ALA A 101 -12.29 -28.27 28.02
N MET A 102 -13.20 -27.29 27.86
CA MET A 102 -14.40 -27.19 28.69
C MET A 102 -15.39 -28.33 28.39
N GLU A 103 -15.59 -28.67 27.12
CA GLU A 103 -16.44 -29.80 26.72
C GLU A 103 -15.91 -31.13 27.27
N GLU A 104 -14.60 -31.37 27.16
CA GLU A 104 -13.94 -32.55 27.75
C GLU A 104 -14.10 -32.60 29.28
N LEU A 105 -13.99 -31.44 29.95
CA LEU A 105 -14.17 -31.36 31.40
C LEU A 105 -15.62 -31.65 31.82
N GLU A 106 -16.61 -31.12 31.09
CA GLU A 106 -18.03 -31.40 31.34
C GLU A 106 -18.38 -32.88 31.13
N GLU A 107 -17.82 -33.53 30.10
CA GLU A 107 -17.97 -34.98 29.90
C GLU A 107 -17.34 -35.77 31.05
N THR A 108 -16.14 -35.38 31.50
CA THR A 108 -15.46 -36.05 32.62
C THR A 108 -16.24 -35.93 33.92
N ILE A 109 -16.82 -34.76 34.21
CA ILE A 109 -17.67 -34.53 35.39
C ILE A 109 -18.94 -35.40 35.33
N LYS A 110 -19.58 -35.53 34.16
CA LYS A 110 -20.75 -36.39 33.97
C LYS A 110 -20.45 -37.89 34.13
N LEU A 111 -19.21 -38.31 33.89
CA LEU A 111 -18.77 -39.70 34.07
C LEU A 111 -18.39 -40.01 35.53
N LEU A 112 -18.12 -38.99 36.34
CA LEU A 112 -17.69 -39.12 37.74
C LEU A 112 -18.83 -38.92 38.76
N GLY A 113 -19.92 -38.28 38.37
CA GLY A 113 -21.14 -38.10 39.17
C GLY A 113 -22.23 -39.09 38.77
#